data_AF-H0QX88-F1
#
_entry.id   AF-H0QX88-F1
#
_cell.length_a   1.000
_cell.length_b   1.000
_cell.length_c   1.000
_cell.angle_alpha   90.00
_cell.angle_beta   90.00
_cell.angle_gamma   90.00
#
_symmetry.space_group_name_H-M   'P 1'
#
loop_
_entity.id
_entity.type
_entity.pdbx_description
1 polymer ?
#
loop_
_entity_poly.entity_id
_entity_poly.type
_entity_poly.pdbx_seq_one_letter_code
_entity_poly.pdbx_strand_id
1 'polypeptide(L)'
;MSTYAVTDPATGEIVATYPTATDTEIADAITAASDAASWVRSTSVADRAELIRKVGALHHERREQLADIIVREMGKPRDEALGEVDFCTAIYDFY
;
A
#
# COMPACT_ATOMS: atom_id res chain seq x y z
N MET A 1 20.68 -14.82 -0.91
CA MET A 1 19.75 -13.83 -0.33
C MET A 1 18.91 -13.28 -1.46
N SER A 2 17.59 -13.23 -1.32
CA SER A 2 16.71 -12.59 -2.31
C SER A 2 16.78 -11.07 -2.10
N THR A 3 16.92 -10.31 -3.17
CA THR A 3 16.87 -8.84 -3.14
C THR A 3 15.44 -8.42 -3.47
N TYR A 4 14.86 -7.52 -2.67
CA TYR A 4 13.61 -6.86 -3.05
C TYR A 4 13.92 -5.85 -4.16
N ALA A 5 13.48 -6.14 -5.37
CA ALA A 5 13.74 -5.32 -6.53
C ALA A 5 12.46 -5.09 -7.32
N VAL A 6 12.28 -3.85 -7.77
CA VAL A 6 11.28 -3.49 -8.77
C VAL A 6 11.94 -3.69 -10.13
N THR A 7 11.47 -4.68 -10.88
CA THR A 7 11.92 -4.94 -12.24
C THR A 7 10.79 -4.62 -13.18
N ASP A 8 11.00 -3.71 -14.13
CA ASP A 8 10.02 -3.41 -15.17
C ASP A 8 9.91 -4.62 -16.10
N PRO A 9 8.77 -5.32 -16.15
CA PRO A 9 8.62 -6.53 -16.96
C PRO A 9 8.56 -6.25 -18.46
N ALA A 10 8.31 -5.00 -18.89
CA ALA A 10 8.30 -4.63 -20.30
C ALA A 10 9.72 -4.48 -20.88
N THR A 11 10.68 -4.07 -20.05
CA THR A 11 12.07 -3.81 -20.48
C THR A 11 13.07 -4.80 -19.89
N GLY A 12 12.75 -5.43 -18.75
CA GLY A 12 13.66 -6.24 -17.95
C GLY A 12 14.60 -5.41 -17.06
N GLU A 13 14.45 -4.09 -17.01
CA GLU A 13 15.32 -3.21 -16.23
C GLU A 13 14.95 -3.18 -14.75
N ILE A 14 15.96 -3.11 -13.88
CA ILE A 14 15.76 -2.89 -12.45
C ILE A 14 15.57 -1.39 -12.21
N VAL A 15 14.36 -0.99 -11.81
CA VAL A 15 13.98 0.40 -11.53
C VAL A 15 14.42 0.83 -10.13
N ALA A 16 14.32 -0.08 -9.16
CA ALA A 16 14.70 0.17 -7.78
C ALA A 16 15.07 -1.12 -7.06
N THR A 17 15.90 -1.01 -6.03
CA THR A 17 16.20 -2.09 -5.08
C THR A 17 16.02 -1.60 -3.66
N TYR A 18 15.61 -2.51 -2.78
CA TYR A 18 15.36 -2.24 -1.37
C TYR A 18 16.13 -3.24 -0.51
N PRO A 19 16.75 -2.79 0.59
CA PRO A 19 17.41 -3.70 1.50
C PRO A 19 16.39 -4.60 2.18
N THR A 20 16.78 -5.84 2.43
CA THR A 20 16.02 -6.71 3.35
C THR A 20 16.13 -6.12 4.75
N ALA A 21 14.99 -5.95 5.41
CA ALA A 21 14.96 -5.46 6.78
C ALA A 21 15.80 -6.36 7.71
N THR A 22 16.54 -5.72 8.61
CA THR A 22 17.33 -6.37 9.67
C THR A 22 16.43 -6.84 10.81
N ASP A 23 16.93 -7.77 11.62
CA ASP A 23 16.22 -8.23 12.83
C ASP A 23 15.85 -7.07 13.76
N THR A 24 16.73 -6.06 13.87
CA THR A 24 16.47 -4.85 14.67
C THR A 24 15.34 -4.00 14.07
N GLU A 25 15.36 -3.72 12.77
CA GLU A 25 14.29 -2.94 12.12
C GLU A 25 12.94 -3.65 12.23
N ILE A 26 12.93 -4.99 12.14
CA ILE A 26 11.73 -5.80 12.35
C ILE A 26 11.24 -5.69 13.80
N ALA A 27 12.14 -5.83 14.78
CA ALA A 27 11.78 -5.71 16.21
C ALA A 27 11.23 -4.31 16.54
N ASP A 28 11.81 -3.26 15.95
CA ASP A 28 11.36 -1.88 16.11
C ASP A 28 9.97 -1.67 15.50
N ALA A 29 9.72 -2.19 14.30
CA ALA A 29 8.42 -2.11 13.64
C ALA A 29 7.32 -2.83 14.45
N ILE A 30 7.62 -4.00 15.03
CA ILE A 30 6.70 -4.75 15.89
C ILE A 30 6.39 -3.94 17.16
N THR A 31 7.42 -3.36 17.79
CA THR A 31 7.25 -2.54 18.99
C THR A 31 6.38 -1.32 18.70
N ALA A 32 6.66 -0.59 17.61
CA ALA A 32 5.87 0.56 17.20
C ALA A 32 4.38 0.21 16.94
N ALA A 33 4.12 -0.93 16.27
CA ALA A 33 2.76 -1.40 16.04
C ALA A 33 2.04 -1.79 17.34
N SER A 34 2.74 -2.46 18.26
CA SER A 34 2.21 -2.84 19.58
C SER A 34 1.85 -1.62 20.42
N ASP A 35 2.71 -0.61 20.45
CA ASP A 35 2.48 0.63 21.20
C ASP A 35 1.28 1.40 20.64
N ALA A 36 1.17 1.47 19.30
CA ALA A 36 0.06 2.12 18.61
C ALA A 36 -1.28 1.40 18.81
N ALA A 37 -1.30 0.10 19.12
CA ALA A 37 -2.55 -0.66 19.32
C ALA A 37 -3.44 -0.11 20.44
N SER A 38 -2.84 0.58 21.43
CA SER A 38 -3.56 1.23 22.52
C SER A 38 -4.54 2.32 22.04
N TRP A 39 -4.29 2.93 20.89
CA TRP A 39 -5.12 3.96 20.26
C TRP A 39 -6.56 3.48 19.96
N VAL A 40 -6.76 2.18 19.76
CA VAL A 40 -8.10 1.60 19.56
C VAL A 40 -8.99 1.80 20.79
N ARG A 41 -8.39 1.91 22.00
CA ARG A 41 -9.13 2.14 23.25
C ARG A 41 -9.63 3.58 23.39
N SER A 42 -8.96 4.54 22.74
CA SER A 42 -9.29 5.97 22.80
C SER A 42 -10.05 6.48 21.57
N THR A 43 -10.41 5.59 20.63
CA THR A 43 -11.18 5.93 19.43
C THR A 43 -12.45 5.11 19.30
N SER A 44 -13.49 5.72 18.74
CA SER A 44 -14.70 5.00 18.36
C SER A 44 -14.50 4.24 17.03
N VAL A 45 -15.41 3.32 16.73
CA VAL A 45 -15.46 2.68 15.40
C VAL A 45 -15.67 3.74 14.31
N ALA A 46 -16.49 4.76 14.57
CA ALA A 46 -16.78 5.83 13.62
C ALA A 46 -15.53 6.66 13.29
N ASP A 47 -14.70 6.99 14.29
CA ASP A 47 -13.45 7.73 14.08
C ASP A 47 -12.47 6.94 13.19
N ARG A 48 -12.40 5.62 13.40
CA ARG A 48 -11.54 4.74 12.60
C ARG A 48 -12.07 4.54 11.19
N ALA A 49 -13.38 4.35 11.03
CA ALA A 49 -14.02 4.28 9.72
C ALA A 49 -13.82 5.57 8.92
N GLU A 50 -13.79 6.73 9.57
CA GLU A 50 -13.47 7.99 8.89
C GLU A 50 -12.04 8.02 8.36
N LEU A 51 -11.08 7.45 9.10
CA LEU A 51 -9.70 7.31 8.61
C LEU A 51 -9.61 6.36 7.42
N ILE A 52 -10.36 5.25 7.42
CA ILE A 52 -10.41 4.32 6.28
C ILE A 52 -11.05 4.98 5.05
N ARG A 53 -12.16 5.70 5.22
CA ARG A 53 -12.76 6.51 4.14
C ARG A 53 -11.77 7.54 3.57
N LYS A 54 -10.98 8.18 4.44
CA LYS A 54 -9.92 9.10 3.99
C LYS A 54 -8.84 8.37 3.17
N VAL A 55 -8.49 7.13 3.52
CA VAL A 55 -7.58 6.31 2.70
C VAL A 55 -8.20 6.02 1.33
N GLY A 56 -9.49 5.68 1.27
CA GLY A 56 -10.23 5.51 0.02
C GLY A 56 -10.22 6.77 -0.85
N ALA A 57 -10.53 7.92 -0.27
CA ALA A 57 -10.49 9.21 -0.97
C ALA A 57 -9.09 9.53 -1.54
N LEU A 58 -8.02 9.23 -0.80
CA LEU A 58 -6.65 9.41 -1.27
C LEU A 58 -6.27 8.43 -2.39
N HIS A 59 -6.80 7.20 -2.38
CA HIS A 59 -6.60 6.25 -3.47
C HIS A 59 -7.27 6.74 -4.75
N HIS A 60 -8.52 7.21 -4.64
CA HIS A 60 -9.23 7.81 -5.77
C HIS A 60 -8.51 9.07 -6.30
N GLU A 61 -8.05 9.96 -5.41
CA GLU A 61 -7.29 11.15 -5.79
C GLU A 61 -6.02 10.79 -6.58
N ARG A 62 -5.34 9.71 -6.19
CA ARG A 62 -4.07 9.26 -6.79
C ARG A 62 -4.24 8.10 -7.76
N ARG A 63 -5.45 7.88 -8.26
CA ARG A 63 -5.82 6.71 -9.05
C ARG A 63 -4.85 6.41 -10.20
N GLU A 64 -4.57 7.42 -11.01
CA GLU A 64 -3.65 7.30 -12.15
C GLU A 64 -2.22 6.97 -11.70
N GLN A 65 -1.73 7.62 -10.64
CA GLN A 65 -0.39 7.38 -10.11
C GLN A 65 -0.23 5.96 -9.56
N LEU A 66 -1.24 5.47 -8.84
CA LEU A 66 -1.23 4.10 -8.30
C LEU A 66 -1.32 3.07 -9.42
N ALA A 67 -2.14 3.32 -10.45
CA ALA A 67 -2.19 2.47 -11.62
C ALA A 67 -0.87 2.46 -12.40
N ASP A 68 -0.18 3.60 -12.53
CA ASP A 68 1.14 3.66 -13.17
C ASP A 68 2.18 2.79 -12.44
N ILE A 69 2.14 2.77 -11.11
CA ILE A 69 2.98 1.88 -10.29
C ILE A 69 2.62 0.42 -10.60
N ILE A 70 1.34 0.07 -10.58
CA ILE A 70 0.87 -1.29 -10.88
C ILE A 70 1.32 -1.75 -12.28
N VAL A 71 1.21 -0.88 -13.29
CA VAL A 71 1.66 -1.19 -14.65
C VAL A 71 3.18 -1.37 -14.68
N ARG A 72 3.94 -0.44 -14.10
CA ARG A 72 5.41 -0.45 -14.14
C ARG A 72 6.00 -1.65 -13.42
N GLU A 73 5.48 -2.00 -12.25
CA GLU A 73 6.13 -2.98 -11.38
C GLU A 73 5.71 -4.42 -11.68
N MET A 74 4.56 -4.64 -12.32
CA MET A 74 4.03 -5.98 -12.58
C MET A 74 3.52 -6.20 -14.01
N GLY A 75 3.50 -5.17 -14.86
CA GLY A 75 3.15 -5.30 -16.28
C GLY A 75 1.65 -5.50 -16.53
N LYS A 76 0.80 -5.24 -15.54
CA LYS A 76 -0.65 -5.34 -15.70
C LYS A 76 -1.14 -4.33 -16.76
N PRO A 77 -2.10 -4.68 -17.62
CA PRO A 77 -2.71 -3.70 -18.53
C PRO A 77 -3.28 -2.50 -17.76
N ARG A 78 -3.13 -1.29 -18.32
CA ARG A 78 -3.51 -0.05 -17.62
C ARG A 78 -4.97 -0.06 -17.15
N ASP A 79 -5.90 -0.49 -17.99
CA ASP A 79 -7.33 -0.48 -17.63
C ASP A 79 -7.64 -1.43 -16.46
N GLU A 80 -6.94 -2.57 -16.37
CA GLU A 80 -7.06 -3.48 -15.22
C GLU A 80 -6.41 -2.89 -13.96
N ALA A 81 -5.28 -2.19 -14.11
CA ALA A 81 -4.61 -1.51 -13.01
C ALA A 81 -5.48 -0.40 -12.41
N LEU A 82 -6.12 0.39 -13.28
CA LEU A 82 -7.09 1.41 -12.89
C LEU A 82 -8.30 0.79 -12.17
N GLY A 83 -8.83 -0.32 -12.72
CA GLY A 83 -9.92 -1.07 -12.09
C GLY A 83 -9.54 -1.65 -10.72
N GLU A 84 -8.30 -2.08 -10.52
CA GLU A 84 -7.80 -2.54 -9.22
C GLU A 84 -7.77 -1.41 -8.18
N VAL A 85 -7.33 -0.21 -8.56
CA VAL A 85 -7.34 0.94 -7.64
C VAL A 85 -8.78 1.35 -7.27
N ASP A 86 -9.69 1.31 -8.24
CA ASP A 86 -11.12 1.57 -7.99
C ASP A 86 -11.72 0.51 -7.07
N PHE A 87 -11.36 -0.76 -7.25
CA PHE A 87 -11.81 -1.86 -6.41
C PHE A 87 -11.28 -1.73 -4.98
N CYS A 88 -10.00 -1.35 -4.79
CA CYS A 88 -9.43 -1.04 -3.48
C CYS A 88 -10.18 0.12 -2.80
N THR A 89 -10.50 1.17 -3.56
CA THR A 89 -11.33 2.30 -3.06
C THR A 89 -12.69 1.81 -2.56
N ALA A 90 -13.37 0.95 -3.33
CA ALA A 90 -14.65 0.37 -2.92
C ALA A 90 -14.53 -0.52 -1.66
N ILE A 91 -13.42 -1.24 -1.48
CA ILE A 91 -13.16 -2.01 -0.25
C ILE A 91 -13.02 -1.06 0.96
N TYR A 92 -12.29 0.04 0.81
CA TYR A 92 -12.18 1.03 1.89
C TYR A 92 -13.53 1.67 2.21
N ASP A 93 -14.35 2.01 1.21
CA ASP A 93 -15.66 2.60 1.44
C ASP A 93 -16.67 1.63 2.08
N PHE A 94 -16.46 0.32 1.90
CA PHE A 94 -17.29 -0.71 2.51
C PHE A 94 -17.03 -0.88 4.03
N TYR A 95 -15.78 -0.70 4.49
CA TYR A 95 -15.36 -0.94 5.87
C TYR A 95 -15.27 0.33 6.73
#